data_AF-A0AAD7CMM1-F1
#
_entry.id   AF-A0AAD7CMM1-F1
#
_cell.length_a   1.000
_cell.length_b   1.000
_cell.length_c   1.000
_cell.angle_alpha   90.00
_cell.angle_beta   90.00
_cell.angle_gamma   90.00
#
_symmetry.space_group_name_H-M   'P 1'
#
loop_
_entity.id
_entity.type
_entity.pdbx_description
1 polymer ?
#
loop_
_entity_poly.entity_id
_entity_poly.type
_entity_poly.pdbx_seq_one_letter_code
_entity_poly.pdbx_strand_id
1 'polypeptide(L)'
;MATPNEFDALWNDALQKYGSETGSDLLQSDYAQLFDDCDSVDTVVDALEQEMEAFKKFRSDDSKWATLRNQLKPVVHFVLLFNDATAEAAASHIPGGKSILVAFGVLLTATQGVSERYDALVELFEKLGSFLSRLGIRLDVPSSLGPISKTIAVNILVHLLHVFALSTKLIKKKRITHYVQVLFGNQDMKDALSRLDKLTTLETQTIVAETRTVVAETQITAAEILVGVKALESSGQLDRVAISSLESKVVKLLDLQVVHDIKNWLSAPDPSTSHDNVLKTRHRGTGSWFLESEAFANWKTSNNSVFWIYGSPGSGKSVLWCDFLH
;
A
#
# COMPACT_ATOMS: atom_id res chain seq x y z
N MET A 1 2.26 17.35 -7.04
CA MET A 1 2.75 16.90 -8.36
C MET A 1 4.23 16.69 -8.21
N ALA A 2 4.74 15.46 -8.30
CA ALA A 2 6.18 15.26 -8.39
C ALA A 2 6.61 15.51 -9.84
N THR A 3 7.54 16.43 -10.07
CA THR A 3 8.14 16.61 -11.40
C THR A 3 9.02 15.39 -11.75
N PRO A 4 9.28 15.09 -13.04
CA PRO A 4 10.21 14.01 -13.42
C PRO A 4 11.57 14.09 -12.69
N ASN A 5 12.05 15.30 -12.41
CA ASN A 5 13.26 15.55 -11.63
C ASN A 5 13.18 15.14 -10.15
N GLU A 6 11.99 15.20 -9.53
CA GLU A 6 11.80 14.76 -8.13
C GLU A 6 11.83 13.23 -8.01
N PHE A 7 11.33 12.52 -9.03
CA PHE A 7 11.44 11.06 -9.10
C PHE A 7 12.91 10.63 -9.12
N ASP A 8 13.69 11.17 -10.06
CA ASP A 8 15.10 10.82 -10.22
C ASP A 8 15.89 11.13 -8.96
N ALA A 9 15.59 12.24 -8.28
CA ALA A 9 16.23 12.60 -7.02
C ALA A 9 15.91 11.60 -5.89
N LEU A 10 14.64 11.26 -5.69
CA LEU A 10 14.22 10.27 -4.67
C LEU A 10 14.80 8.89 -4.93
N TRP A 11 14.84 8.51 -6.21
CA TRP A 11 15.37 7.22 -6.61
C TRP A 11 16.88 7.11 -6.41
N ASN A 12 17.63 8.13 -6.84
CA ASN A 12 19.08 8.17 -6.66
C ASN A 12 19.48 8.20 -5.17
N ASP A 13 18.74 8.93 -4.33
CA ASP A 13 18.94 8.89 -2.88
C ASP A 13 18.73 7.48 -2.31
N ALA A 14 17.68 6.77 -2.77
CA ALA A 14 17.42 5.39 -2.38
C ALA A 14 18.55 4.42 -2.77
N LEU A 15 19.07 4.54 -4.00
CA LEU A 15 20.21 3.73 -4.48
C LEU A 15 21.49 4.02 -3.68
N GLN A 16 21.79 5.30 -3.43
CA GLN A 16 22.95 5.69 -2.64
C GLN A 16 22.85 5.16 -1.21
N LYS A 17 21.67 5.28 -0.60
CA LYS A 17 21.41 4.75 0.74
C LYS A 17 21.55 3.23 0.77
N TYR A 18 21.04 2.52 -0.23
CA TYR A 18 21.21 1.08 -0.38
C TYR A 18 22.69 0.69 -0.38
N GLY A 19 23.50 1.37 -1.21
CA GLY A 19 24.95 1.13 -1.28
C GLY A 19 25.64 1.35 0.07
N SER A 20 25.28 2.43 0.77
CA SER A 20 25.84 2.74 2.10
C SER A 20 25.47 1.72 3.18
N GLU A 21 24.26 1.15 3.12
CA GLU A 21 23.78 0.19 4.13
C GLU A 21 24.30 -1.22 3.90
N THR A 22 24.45 -1.62 2.64
CA THR A 22 24.79 -3.01 2.26
C THR A 22 26.25 -3.21 1.88
N GLY A 23 26.97 -2.13 1.56
CA GLY A 23 28.30 -2.18 0.96
C GLY A 23 28.30 -2.75 -0.46
N SER A 24 27.16 -2.79 -1.14
CA SER A 24 26.99 -3.34 -2.49
C SER A 24 26.38 -2.28 -3.40
N ASP A 25 27.05 -2.00 -4.52
CA ASP A 25 26.48 -1.18 -5.58
C ASP A 25 25.59 -2.07 -6.47
N LEU A 26 24.29 -1.75 -6.50
CA LEU A 26 23.32 -2.50 -7.30
C LEU A 26 23.62 -2.41 -8.81
N LEU A 27 24.07 -1.24 -9.27
CA LEU A 27 24.29 -0.98 -10.69
C LEU A 27 25.59 -1.64 -11.20
N GLN A 28 26.49 -2.01 -10.31
CA GLN A 28 27.76 -2.69 -10.64
C GLN A 28 27.81 -4.13 -10.14
N SER A 29 26.73 -4.66 -9.57
CA SER A 29 26.70 -6.04 -9.12
C SER A 29 26.65 -7.01 -10.29
N ASP A 30 27.27 -8.18 -10.14
CA ASP A 30 27.23 -9.26 -11.14
C ASP A 30 25.78 -9.66 -11.52
N TYR A 31 24.81 -9.37 -10.66
CA TYR A 31 23.38 -9.62 -10.86
C TYR A 31 22.67 -8.60 -11.75
N ALA A 32 23.29 -7.46 -12.05
CA ALA A 32 22.70 -6.47 -12.96
C ALA A 32 22.49 -7.08 -14.36
N GLN A 33 23.44 -7.92 -14.80
CA GLN A 33 23.40 -8.61 -16.09
C GLN A 33 22.36 -9.74 -16.14
N LEU A 34 21.96 -10.30 -14.99
CA LEU A 34 21.01 -11.42 -14.90
C LEU A 34 19.63 -11.04 -15.44
N PHE A 35 19.25 -9.77 -15.30
CA PHE A 35 17.93 -9.28 -15.66
C PHE A 35 17.92 -8.50 -16.98
N ASP A 36 19.02 -8.50 -17.73
CA ASP A 36 19.11 -7.70 -18.95
C ASP A 36 18.20 -8.19 -20.06
N ASP A 37 18.04 -9.51 -20.17
CA ASP A 37 17.21 -10.18 -21.18
C ASP A 37 15.83 -10.61 -20.64
N CYS A 38 15.45 -10.16 -19.43
CA CYS A 38 14.18 -10.54 -18.82
C CYS A 38 13.06 -9.55 -19.22
N ASP A 39 12.08 -10.01 -19.99
CA ASP A 39 10.94 -9.23 -20.48
C ASP A 39 9.60 -9.62 -19.87
N SER A 40 9.54 -10.73 -19.12
CA SER A 40 8.31 -11.25 -18.53
C SER A 40 8.47 -11.64 -17.07
N VAL A 41 7.34 -11.77 -16.37
CA VAL A 41 7.33 -12.21 -14.96
C VAL A 41 7.97 -13.58 -14.81
N ASP A 42 7.67 -14.51 -15.73
CA ASP A 42 8.17 -15.87 -15.67
C ASP A 42 9.68 -15.92 -15.97
N THR A 43 10.18 -15.17 -16.96
CA THR A 43 11.63 -15.12 -17.25
C THR A 43 12.45 -14.58 -16.08
N VAL A 44 11.95 -13.55 -15.38
CA VAL A 44 12.62 -13.00 -14.18
C VAL A 44 12.65 -14.04 -13.05
N VAL A 45 11.52 -14.68 -12.81
CA VAL A 45 11.38 -15.69 -11.74
C VAL A 45 12.23 -16.91 -12.04
N ASP A 46 12.29 -17.36 -13.29
CA ASP A 46 13.09 -18.50 -13.70
C ASP A 46 14.59 -18.17 -13.66
N ALA A 47 15.01 -16.94 -14.00
CA ALA A 47 16.39 -16.49 -13.82
C ALA A 47 16.82 -16.51 -12.34
N LEU A 48 15.93 -16.06 -11.44
CA LEU A 48 16.14 -16.15 -10.00
C LEU A 48 16.18 -17.61 -9.52
N GLU A 49 15.32 -18.48 -10.07
CA GLU A 49 15.33 -19.91 -9.75
C GLU A 49 16.65 -20.56 -10.18
N GLN A 50 17.17 -20.22 -11.36
CA GLN A 50 18.43 -20.74 -11.89
C GLN A 50 19.63 -20.34 -11.02
N GLU A 51 19.69 -19.09 -10.57
CA GLU A 51 20.68 -18.65 -9.57
C GLU A 51 20.53 -19.42 -8.25
N MET A 52 19.29 -19.80 -7.91
CA MET A 52 18.98 -20.57 -6.71
C MET A 52 19.14 -22.09 -6.86
N GLU A 53 19.40 -22.64 -8.05
CA GLU A 53 19.64 -24.09 -8.22
C GLU A 53 20.90 -24.55 -7.47
N ALA A 54 21.92 -23.69 -7.37
CA ALA A 54 23.08 -23.93 -6.50
C ALA A 54 22.70 -23.97 -5.00
N PHE A 55 21.60 -23.32 -4.61
CA PHE A 55 21.04 -23.30 -3.26
C PHE A 55 20.10 -24.48 -2.97
N LYS A 56 19.40 -25.02 -3.97
CA LYS A 56 18.49 -26.19 -3.82
C LYS A 56 19.22 -27.39 -3.19
N LYS A 57 20.50 -27.61 -3.50
CA LYS A 57 21.31 -28.67 -2.84
C LYS A 57 21.41 -28.55 -1.32
N PHE A 58 21.23 -27.35 -0.75
CA PHE A 58 21.27 -27.09 0.69
C PHE A 58 19.89 -27.06 1.37
N ARG A 59 18.80 -27.11 0.59
CA ARG A 59 17.42 -26.90 1.08
C ARG A 59 16.53 -28.04 0.57
N SER A 60 16.03 -28.88 1.47
CA SER A 60 15.20 -30.04 1.11
C SER A 60 13.71 -29.71 0.91
N ASP A 61 13.31 -28.45 1.01
CA ASP A 61 11.91 -28.03 1.12
C ASP A 61 11.51 -27.08 -0.01
N ASP A 62 11.07 -27.67 -1.13
CA ASP A 62 10.57 -26.97 -2.31
C ASP A 62 9.37 -26.07 -2.00
N SER A 63 8.63 -26.33 -0.90
CA SER A 63 7.44 -25.57 -0.55
C SER A 63 7.76 -24.11 -0.19
N LYS A 64 8.87 -23.85 0.50
CA LYS A 64 9.30 -22.50 0.89
C LYS A 64 9.71 -21.65 -0.32
N TRP A 65 10.34 -22.27 -1.32
CA TRP A 65 10.63 -21.58 -2.58
C TRP A 65 9.34 -21.27 -3.34
N ALA A 66 8.41 -22.22 -3.43
CA ALA A 66 7.11 -21.98 -4.04
C ALA A 66 6.39 -20.79 -3.38
N THR A 67 6.44 -20.67 -2.05
CA THR A 67 5.93 -19.51 -1.32
C THR A 67 6.62 -18.22 -1.75
N LEU A 68 7.97 -18.18 -1.70
CA LEU A 68 8.74 -16.99 -2.07
C LEU A 68 8.48 -16.56 -3.52
N ARG A 69 8.45 -17.52 -4.46
CA ARG A 69 8.12 -17.34 -5.87
C ARG A 69 6.75 -16.68 -6.03
N ASN A 70 5.74 -17.21 -5.35
CA ASN A 70 4.38 -16.67 -5.42
C ASN A 70 4.28 -15.24 -4.85
N GLN A 71 5.02 -14.93 -3.79
CA GLN A 71 5.05 -13.58 -3.21
C GLN A 71 5.83 -12.58 -4.08
N LEU A 72 6.77 -13.06 -4.90
CA LEU A 72 7.59 -12.21 -5.75
C LEU A 72 6.89 -11.83 -7.06
N LYS A 73 6.03 -12.69 -7.61
CA LYS A 73 5.32 -12.45 -8.88
C LYS A 73 4.68 -11.05 -8.97
N PRO A 74 3.95 -10.55 -7.95
CA PRO A 74 3.37 -9.20 -8.03
C PRO A 74 4.42 -8.07 -8.02
N VAL A 75 5.58 -8.26 -7.35
CA VAL A 75 6.69 -7.28 -7.39
C VAL A 75 7.21 -7.16 -8.81
N VAL A 76 7.48 -8.31 -9.44
CA VAL A 76 8.05 -8.38 -10.79
C VAL A 76 7.07 -7.81 -11.80
N HIS A 77 5.80 -8.21 -11.70
CA HIS A 77 4.74 -7.70 -12.56
C HIS A 77 4.63 -6.18 -12.46
N PHE A 78 4.67 -5.63 -11.25
CA PHE A 78 4.65 -4.18 -11.03
C PHE A 78 5.87 -3.49 -11.60
N VAL A 79 7.08 -4.03 -11.39
CA VAL A 79 8.33 -3.48 -11.95
C VAL A 79 8.29 -3.46 -13.48
N LEU A 80 7.82 -4.53 -14.11
CA LEU A 80 7.71 -4.63 -15.57
C LEU A 80 6.69 -3.63 -16.13
N LEU A 81 5.50 -3.56 -15.55
CA LEU A 81 4.48 -2.59 -15.97
C LEU A 81 4.92 -1.14 -15.76
N PHE A 82 5.68 -0.85 -14.71
CA PHE A 82 6.19 0.49 -14.47
C PHE A 82 7.27 0.86 -15.50
N ASN A 83 8.10 -0.10 -15.93
CA ASN A 83 9.03 0.09 -17.04
C ASN A 83 8.27 0.35 -18.36
N ASP A 84 7.21 -0.42 -18.65
CA ASP A 84 6.42 -0.29 -19.89
C ASP A 84 5.57 0.98 -19.93
N ALA A 85 4.94 1.37 -18.81
CA ALA A 85 4.14 2.60 -18.69
C ALA A 85 4.96 3.89 -18.85
N THR A 86 6.29 3.78 -18.83
CA THR A 86 7.22 4.87 -19.16
C THR A 86 7.73 4.87 -20.60
N ALA A 87 7.42 3.83 -21.38
CA ALA A 87 7.84 3.73 -22.79
C ALA A 87 7.18 4.77 -23.72
N GLU A 88 6.01 5.32 -23.35
CA GLU A 88 5.35 6.41 -24.09
C GLU A 88 6.07 7.77 -23.96
N ALA A 89 7.00 7.91 -23.02
CA ALA A 89 7.93 9.04 -22.95
C ALA A 89 9.32 8.55 -23.35
N ALA A 90 9.64 8.62 -24.64
CA ALA A 90 10.91 8.16 -25.24
C ALA A 90 12.21 8.78 -24.65
N ALA A 91 12.13 9.55 -23.57
CA ALA A 91 13.26 10.21 -22.91
C ALA A 91 13.42 9.89 -21.40
N SER A 92 12.61 9.01 -20.79
CA SER A 92 12.80 8.63 -19.39
C SER A 92 12.49 7.16 -19.15
N HIS A 93 13.44 6.30 -19.52
CA HIS A 93 13.57 5.02 -18.84
C HIS A 93 13.75 5.34 -17.36
N ILE A 94 12.85 4.89 -16.49
CA ILE A 94 13.09 5.01 -15.07
C ILE A 94 14.34 4.17 -14.74
N PRO A 95 15.48 4.80 -14.40
CA PRO A 95 16.72 4.07 -14.18
C PRO A 95 16.59 3.39 -12.81
N GLY A 96 15.99 2.21 -12.72
CA GLY A 96 15.72 1.68 -11.40
C GLY A 96 14.87 0.43 -11.23
N GLY A 97 13.90 0.16 -12.11
CA GLY A 97 13.02 -0.99 -11.94
C GLY A 97 13.81 -2.29 -11.76
N LYS A 98 14.82 -2.48 -12.61
CA LYS A 98 15.80 -3.57 -12.50
C LYS A 98 16.56 -3.58 -11.16
N SER A 99 16.86 -2.43 -10.57
CA SER A 99 17.56 -2.33 -9.28
C SER A 99 16.78 -2.98 -8.13
N ILE A 100 15.45 -3.03 -8.18
CA ILE A 100 14.63 -3.78 -7.21
C ILE A 100 14.89 -5.28 -7.34
N LEU A 101 14.92 -5.80 -8.58
CA LEU A 101 15.19 -7.20 -8.88
C LEU A 101 16.63 -7.58 -8.50
N VAL A 102 17.59 -6.70 -8.82
CA VAL A 102 18.99 -6.85 -8.43
C VAL A 102 19.15 -6.84 -6.91
N ALA A 103 18.48 -5.92 -6.21
CA ALA A 103 18.50 -5.85 -4.75
C ALA A 103 17.93 -7.12 -4.12
N PHE A 104 16.90 -7.71 -4.74
CA PHE A 104 16.37 -9.01 -4.33
C PHE A 104 17.37 -10.14 -4.57
N GLY A 105 18.03 -10.19 -5.74
CA GLY A 105 19.10 -11.15 -6.02
C GLY A 105 20.24 -11.08 -5.00
N VAL A 106 20.71 -9.87 -4.68
CA VAL A 106 21.74 -9.64 -3.65
C VAL A 106 21.27 -10.11 -2.26
N LEU A 107 20.01 -9.86 -1.91
CA LEU A 107 19.41 -10.30 -0.65
C LEU A 107 19.32 -11.83 -0.57
N LEU A 108 18.90 -12.49 -1.64
CA LEU A 108 18.89 -13.95 -1.77
C LEU A 108 20.27 -14.54 -1.50
N THR A 109 21.31 -13.98 -2.14
CA THR A 109 22.68 -14.47 -1.97
C THR A 109 23.21 -14.28 -0.56
N ALA A 110 22.80 -13.23 0.15
CA ALA A 110 23.15 -13.05 1.55
C ALA A 110 22.67 -14.20 2.45
N THR A 111 21.63 -14.95 2.03
CA THR A 111 21.09 -16.11 2.74
C THR A 111 21.84 -17.43 2.48
N GLN A 112 22.94 -17.42 1.71
CA GLN A 112 23.66 -18.64 1.33
C GLN A 112 24.23 -19.39 2.53
N GLY A 113 24.01 -20.71 2.52
CA GLY A 113 24.62 -21.66 3.45
C GLY A 113 24.03 -21.70 4.86
N VAL A 114 22.92 -21.01 5.15
CA VAL A 114 22.28 -21.00 6.49
C VAL A 114 20.75 -21.01 6.35
N SER A 115 20.09 -22.07 6.84
CA SER A 115 18.64 -22.25 6.73
C SER A 115 17.85 -21.16 7.47
N GLU A 116 18.31 -20.71 8.64
CA GLU A 116 17.62 -19.69 9.44
C GLU A 116 17.61 -18.31 8.77
N ARG A 117 18.61 -18.01 7.93
CA ARG A 117 18.63 -16.78 7.11
C ARG A 117 17.57 -16.82 6.02
N TYR A 118 17.32 -18.02 5.49
CA TYR A 118 16.30 -18.24 4.48
C TYR A 118 14.89 -18.17 5.07
N ASP A 119 14.69 -18.74 6.25
CA ASP A 119 13.40 -18.65 6.95
C ASP A 119 13.04 -17.19 7.24
N ALA A 120 14.03 -16.37 7.64
CA ALA A 120 13.85 -14.93 7.81
C ALA A 120 13.46 -14.22 6.50
N LEU A 121 13.99 -14.67 5.36
CA LEU A 121 13.63 -14.14 4.05
C LEU A 121 12.21 -14.53 3.65
N VAL A 122 11.83 -15.79 3.83
CA VAL A 122 10.46 -16.26 3.53
C VAL A 122 9.45 -15.48 4.37
N GLU A 123 9.68 -15.31 5.67
CA GLU A 123 8.79 -14.53 6.55
C GLU A 123 8.73 -13.04 6.15
N LEU A 124 9.85 -12.46 5.69
CA LEU A 124 9.87 -11.09 5.17
C LEU A 124 8.95 -10.97 3.96
N PHE A 125 9.05 -11.90 3.03
CA PHE A 125 8.23 -11.91 1.81
C PHE A 125 6.78 -12.27 2.06
N GLU A 126 6.46 -13.05 3.09
CA GLU A 126 5.07 -13.24 3.54
C GLU A 126 4.48 -11.92 4.07
N LYS A 127 5.26 -11.17 4.88
CA LYS A 127 4.84 -9.85 5.37
C LYS A 127 4.67 -8.84 4.24
N LEU A 128 5.62 -8.79 3.30
CA LEU A 128 5.52 -7.98 2.09
C LEU A 128 4.41 -8.45 1.16
N GLY A 129 4.10 -9.75 1.17
CA GLY A 129 3.12 -10.40 0.30
C GLY A 129 1.71 -9.82 0.40
N SER A 130 1.30 -9.49 1.62
CA SER A 130 0.02 -8.81 1.87
C SER A 130 -0.05 -7.44 1.17
N PHE A 131 1.07 -6.73 1.11
CA PHE A 131 1.22 -5.45 0.44
C PHE A 131 1.22 -5.63 -1.09
N LEU A 132 2.05 -6.55 -1.58
CA LEU A 132 2.27 -6.81 -3.00
C LEU A 132 1.01 -7.34 -3.71
N SER A 133 0.21 -8.15 -3.00
CA SER A 133 -1.07 -8.64 -3.51
C SER A 133 -2.09 -7.52 -3.72
N ARG A 134 -2.11 -6.50 -2.84
CA ARG A 134 -3.02 -5.34 -2.96
C ARG A 134 -2.64 -4.44 -4.14
N LEU A 135 -1.35 -4.34 -4.44
CA LEU A 135 -0.83 -3.61 -5.59
C LEU A 135 -1.17 -4.34 -6.90
N GLY A 136 -1.03 -5.67 -6.93
CA GLY A 136 -1.29 -6.52 -8.10
C GLY A 136 -2.72 -6.43 -8.65
N ILE A 137 -3.74 -6.35 -7.79
CA ILE A 137 -5.17 -6.27 -8.19
C ILE A 137 -5.46 -5.04 -9.07
N ARG A 138 -4.62 -4.00 -9.00
CA ARG A 138 -4.85 -2.72 -9.67
C ARG A 138 -4.14 -2.57 -11.01
N LEU A 139 -3.15 -3.42 -11.25
CA LEU A 139 -2.27 -3.35 -12.41
C LEU A 139 -2.85 -4.04 -13.64
N ASP A 140 -3.88 -4.87 -13.44
CA ASP A 140 -4.61 -5.58 -14.48
C ASP A 140 -5.60 -4.68 -15.26
N VAL A 141 -5.65 -3.38 -14.93
CA VAL A 141 -6.42 -2.36 -15.67
C VAL A 141 -5.44 -1.33 -16.25
N PRO A 142 -4.96 -1.51 -17.49
CA PRO A 142 -3.81 -0.79 -18.06
C PRO A 142 -3.97 0.73 -18.23
N SER A 143 -5.14 1.31 -17.95
CA SER A 143 -5.51 2.67 -18.39
C SER A 143 -5.71 3.71 -17.27
N SER A 144 -5.49 3.38 -15.98
CA SER A 144 -6.05 4.21 -14.88
C SER A 144 -5.05 4.84 -13.88
N LEU A 145 -3.74 4.78 -14.11
CA LEU A 145 -2.76 5.33 -13.16
C LEU A 145 -2.61 6.86 -13.32
N GLY A 146 -3.40 7.60 -12.54
CA GLY A 146 -3.29 9.06 -12.41
C GLY A 146 -1.94 9.52 -11.83
N PRO A 147 -1.60 10.81 -11.96
CA PRO A 147 -0.31 11.35 -11.50
C PRO A 147 0.00 11.13 -10.01
N ILE A 148 -1.02 11.08 -9.15
CA ILE A 148 -0.83 10.89 -7.71
C ILE A 148 -0.53 9.41 -7.42
N SER A 149 -1.27 8.49 -8.05
CA SER A 149 -0.99 7.07 -7.95
C SER A 149 0.41 6.70 -8.47
N LYS A 150 0.90 7.35 -9.55
CA LYS A 150 2.31 7.23 -9.98
C LYS A 150 3.30 7.70 -8.91
N THR A 151 3.01 8.80 -8.22
CA THR A 151 3.87 9.31 -7.13
C THR A 151 3.93 8.34 -5.96
N ILE A 152 2.81 7.68 -5.63
CA ILE A 152 2.76 6.73 -4.52
C ILE A 152 3.48 5.43 -4.88
N ALA A 153 3.29 4.93 -6.11
CA ALA A 153 4.03 3.82 -6.70
C ALA A 153 5.56 3.98 -6.58
N VAL A 154 6.08 5.16 -6.89
CA VAL A 154 7.50 5.51 -6.72
C VAL A 154 7.93 5.38 -5.25
N ASN A 155 7.18 6.00 -4.33
CA ASN A 155 7.50 5.98 -2.91
C ASN A 155 7.51 4.55 -2.35
N ILE A 156 6.60 3.72 -2.84
CA ILE A 156 6.55 2.29 -2.54
C ILE A 156 7.84 1.58 -2.98
N LEU A 157 8.30 1.79 -4.21
CA LEU A 157 9.51 1.15 -4.72
C LEU A 157 10.76 1.61 -3.97
N VAL A 158 10.85 2.91 -3.67
CA VAL A 158 11.93 3.47 -2.83
C VAL A 158 11.96 2.80 -1.47
N HIS A 159 10.79 2.58 -0.85
CA HIS A 159 10.71 1.91 0.45
C HIS A 159 11.01 0.41 0.37
N LEU A 160 10.66 -0.26 -0.73
CA LEU A 160 11.08 -1.65 -0.96
C LEU A 160 12.61 -1.77 -1.03
N LEU A 161 13.30 -0.86 -1.74
CA LEU A 161 14.77 -0.82 -1.73
C LEU A 161 15.32 -0.66 -0.32
N HIS A 162 14.73 0.22 0.49
CA HIS A 162 15.19 0.41 1.87
C HIS A 162 14.99 -0.84 2.73
N VAL A 163 13.85 -1.53 2.61
CA VAL A 163 13.61 -2.81 3.30
C VAL A 163 14.61 -3.86 2.87
N PHE A 164 14.92 -3.97 1.57
CA PHE A 164 15.92 -4.91 1.06
C PHE A 164 17.33 -4.55 1.51
N ALA A 165 17.68 -3.26 1.60
CA ALA A 165 18.97 -2.79 2.10
C ALA A 165 19.17 -3.19 3.56
N LEU A 166 18.21 -2.86 4.43
CA LEU A 166 18.24 -3.23 5.85
C LEU A 166 18.29 -4.75 6.04
N SER A 167 17.48 -5.49 5.28
CA SER A 167 17.47 -6.95 5.34
C SER A 167 18.82 -7.54 4.96
N THR A 168 19.41 -7.09 3.86
CA THR A 168 20.72 -7.52 3.37
C THR A 168 21.81 -7.21 4.39
N LYS A 169 21.80 -6.00 4.96
CA LYS A 169 22.74 -5.56 6.01
C LYS A 169 22.66 -6.44 7.26
N LEU A 170 21.45 -6.75 7.71
CA LEU A 170 21.23 -7.56 8.92
C LEU A 170 21.61 -9.03 8.70
N ILE A 171 21.30 -9.58 7.52
CA ILE A 171 21.61 -10.97 7.15
C ILE A 171 23.12 -11.18 6.93
N LYS A 172 23.83 -10.20 6.36
CA LYS A 172 25.29 -10.28 6.14
C LYS A 172 26.12 -10.26 7.44
N LYS A 173 25.59 -9.80 8.57
CA LYS A 173 26.32 -9.75 9.85
C LYS A 173 26.62 -11.16 10.39
N LYS A 174 27.90 -11.52 10.50
CA LYS A 174 28.42 -12.90 10.66
C LYS A 174 28.34 -13.56 12.06
N ARG A 175 27.42 -13.21 12.97
CA ARG A 175 27.56 -13.68 14.38
C ARG A 175 26.29 -13.97 15.20
N ILE A 176 25.18 -14.33 14.57
CA ILE A 176 23.93 -14.58 15.34
C ILE A 176 23.21 -15.81 14.77
N THR A 177 22.84 -16.76 15.63
CA THR A 177 22.08 -17.98 15.30
C THR A 177 20.57 -17.73 15.09
N HIS A 178 20.08 -16.53 15.41
CA HIS A 178 18.66 -16.16 15.39
C HIS A 178 18.36 -15.03 14.39
N TYR A 179 18.56 -15.27 13.09
CA TYR A 179 18.38 -14.23 12.05
C TYR A 179 16.98 -13.64 12.01
N VAL A 180 15.94 -14.46 12.20
CA VAL A 180 14.54 -14.00 12.31
C VAL A 180 14.40 -12.95 13.42
N GLN A 181 14.95 -13.23 14.60
CA GLN A 181 14.90 -12.30 15.74
C GLN A 181 15.73 -11.04 15.49
N VAL A 182 16.86 -11.13 14.79
CA VAL A 182 17.69 -9.97 14.44
C VAL A 182 16.99 -9.09 13.41
N LEU A 183 16.40 -9.71 12.39
CA LEU A 183 15.71 -9.03 11.30
C LEU A 183 14.45 -8.31 11.83
N PHE A 184 13.57 -9.05 12.50
CA PHE A 184 12.29 -8.52 12.97
C PHE A 184 12.32 -7.92 14.38
N GLY A 185 13.42 -8.08 15.11
CA GLY A 185 13.64 -7.42 16.40
C GLY A 185 14.25 -6.02 16.28
N ASN A 186 14.91 -5.72 15.16
CA ASN A 186 15.53 -4.42 14.91
C ASN A 186 14.48 -3.32 14.69
N GLN A 187 14.69 -2.16 15.33
CA GLN A 187 13.76 -1.04 15.28
C GLN A 187 13.67 -0.44 13.87
N ASP A 188 14.79 -0.30 13.16
CA ASP A 188 14.83 0.26 11.80
C ASP A 188 13.96 -0.58 10.83
N MET A 189 14.01 -1.91 10.94
CA MET A 189 13.18 -2.81 10.14
C MET A 189 11.69 -2.69 10.48
N LYS A 190 11.34 -2.61 11.77
CA LYS A 190 9.95 -2.41 12.21
C LYS A 190 9.40 -1.07 11.69
N ASP A 191 10.20 -0.01 11.78
CA ASP A 191 9.83 1.32 11.31
C ASP A 191 9.69 1.35 9.79
N ALA A 192 10.57 0.68 9.05
CA ALA A 192 10.51 0.55 7.59
C ALA A 192 9.23 -0.18 7.14
N LEU A 193 8.92 -1.33 7.73
CA LEU A 193 7.71 -2.10 7.44
C LEU A 193 6.44 -1.32 7.82
N SER A 194 6.43 -0.64 8.98
CA SER A 194 5.32 0.22 9.39
C SER A 194 5.10 1.38 8.41
N ARG A 195 6.18 1.99 7.90
CA ARG A 195 6.08 3.07 6.93
C ARG A 195 5.56 2.58 5.58
N LEU A 196 5.96 1.39 5.14
CA LEU A 196 5.42 0.76 3.92
C LEU A 196 3.91 0.50 4.05
N ASP A 197 3.46 0.01 5.21
CA ASP A 197 2.04 -0.21 5.49
C ASP A 197 1.22 1.11 5.46
N LYS A 198 1.76 2.18 6.05
CA LYS A 198 1.17 3.53 5.98
C LYS A 198 1.07 4.06 4.55
N LEU A 199 2.14 3.92 3.76
CA LEU A 199 2.15 4.34 2.35
C LEU A 199 1.08 3.61 1.53
N THR A 200 0.91 2.32 1.77
CA THR A 200 -0.11 1.49 1.10
C THR A 200 -1.53 1.88 1.52
N THR A 201 -1.71 2.25 2.78
CA THR A 201 -3.00 2.75 3.28
C THR A 201 -3.35 4.08 2.62
N LEU A 202 -2.38 4.99 2.54
CA LEU A 202 -2.51 6.26 1.83
C LEU A 202 -2.78 6.06 0.34
N GLU A 203 -2.14 5.08 -0.29
CA GLU A 203 -2.43 4.67 -1.67
C GLU A 203 -3.90 4.28 -1.83
N THR A 204 -4.39 3.41 -0.96
CA THR A 204 -5.78 2.94 -1.00
C THR A 204 -6.76 4.11 -0.86
N GLN A 205 -6.50 5.03 0.06
CA GLN A 205 -7.32 6.23 0.27
C GLN A 205 -7.27 7.18 -0.93
N THR A 206 -6.09 7.38 -1.51
CA THR A 206 -5.89 8.27 -2.66
C THR A 206 -6.63 7.76 -3.87
N ILE A 207 -6.58 6.45 -4.12
CA ILE A 207 -7.28 5.88 -5.27
C ILE A 207 -8.79 5.96 -5.10
N VAL A 208 -9.29 5.82 -3.88
CA VAL A 208 -10.71 6.05 -3.61
C VAL A 208 -11.09 7.50 -3.93
N ALA A 209 -10.22 8.46 -3.64
CA ALA A 209 -10.41 9.85 -4.02
C ALA A 209 -10.35 10.07 -5.55
N GLU A 210 -9.36 9.52 -6.26
CA GLU A 210 -9.24 9.61 -7.72
C GLU A 210 -10.45 8.95 -8.42
N THR A 211 -10.85 7.77 -7.96
CA THR A 211 -12.04 7.05 -8.44
C THR A 211 -13.30 7.90 -8.26
N ARG A 212 -13.45 8.54 -7.10
CA ARG A 212 -14.58 9.45 -6.84
C ARG A 212 -14.60 10.61 -7.82
N THR A 213 -13.46 11.20 -8.15
CA THR A 213 -13.37 12.30 -9.11
C THR A 213 -13.82 11.85 -10.50
N VAL A 214 -13.27 10.74 -11.01
CA VAL A 214 -13.63 10.20 -12.33
C VAL A 214 -15.12 9.85 -12.40
N VAL A 215 -15.65 9.24 -11.34
CA VAL A 215 -17.08 8.89 -11.31
C VAL A 215 -17.96 10.14 -11.24
N ALA A 216 -17.58 11.16 -10.48
CA ALA A 216 -18.32 12.42 -10.44
C ALA A 216 -18.33 13.13 -11.81
N GLU A 217 -17.18 13.17 -12.49
CA GLU A 217 -17.07 13.71 -13.86
C GLU A 217 -17.93 12.91 -14.84
N THR A 218 -17.87 11.58 -14.77
CA THR A 218 -18.69 10.69 -15.61
C THR A 218 -20.19 10.92 -15.37
N GLN A 219 -20.59 11.13 -14.11
CA GLN A 219 -21.99 11.45 -13.77
C GLN A 219 -22.43 12.81 -14.33
N ILE A 220 -21.56 13.82 -14.29
CA ILE A 220 -21.85 15.14 -14.88
C ILE A 220 -22.06 14.99 -16.40
N THR A 221 -21.12 14.36 -17.11
CA THR A 221 -21.24 14.14 -18.55
C THR A 221 -22.48 13.30 -18.91
N ALA A 222 -22.79 12.27 -18.12
CA ALA A 222 -24.00 11.47 -18.31
C ALA A 222 -25.28 12.32 -18.14
N ALA A 223 -25.32 13.21 -17.14
CA ALA A 223 -26.43 14.13 -16.95
C ALA A 223 -26.58 15.12 -18.12
N GLU A 224 -25.48 15.65 -18.64
CA GLU A 224 -25.47 16.52 -19.82
C GLU A 224 -25.98 15.81 -21.08
N ILE A 225 -25.55 14.56 -21.30
CA ILE A 225 -26.05 13.72 -22.39
C ILE A 225 -27.56 13.51 -22.25
N LEU A 226 -28.06 13.22 -21.05
CA LEU A 226 -29.48 13.01 -20.82
C LEU A 226 -30.31 14.28 -21.15
N VAL A 227 -29.80 15.46 -20.80
CA VAL A 227 -30.43 16.74 -21.16
C VAL A 227 -30.45 16.93 -22.69
N GLY A 228 -29.32 16.66 -23.37
CA GLY A 228 -29.22 16.74 -24.83
C GLY A 228 -30.17 15.77 -25.54
N VAL A 229 -30.27 14.53 -25.05
CA VAL A 229 -31.17 13.51 -25.59
C VAL A 229 -32.64 13.93 -25.45
N LYS A 230 -33.05 14.48 -24.30
CA LYS A 230 -34.41 15.01 -24.11
C LYS A 230 -34.73 16.20 -25.02
N ALA A 231 -33.74 17.07 -25.27
CA ALA A 231 -33.89 18.19 -26.19
C ALA A 231 -34.07 17.71 -27.64
N LEU A 232 -33.33 16.66 -28.05
CA LEU A 232 -33.45 16.03 -29.36
C LEU A 232 -34.75 15.22 -29.53
N GLU A 233 -35.25 14.59 -28.46
CA GLU A 233 -36.57 13.96 -28.47
C GLU A 233 -37.66 14.99 -28.73
N SER A 234 -37.55 16.15 -28.06
CA SER A 234 -38.49 17.25 -28.20
C SER A 234 -38.45 17.92 -29.58
N SER A 235 -37.33 17.82 -30.32
CA SER A 235 -37.18 18.38 -31.67
C SER A 235 -37.69 17.46 -32.79
N GLY A 236 -38.05 16.20 -32.48
CA GLY A 236 -38.59 15.23 -33.44
C GLY A 236 -37.56 14.70 -34.47
N GLN A 237 -36.26 14.84 -34.21
CA GLN A 237 -35.19 14.54 -35.19
C GLN A 237 -34.69 13.09 -35.17
N LEU A 238 -35.14 12.22 -34.25
CA LEU A 238 -34.58 10.87 -34.03
C LEU A 238 -35.63 9.81 -33.69
N ASP A 239 -35.26 8.54 -33.89
CA ASP A 239 -36.09 7.35 -33.67
C ASP A 239 -36.36 7.12 -32.15
N ARG A 240 -37.64 7.12 -31.76
CA ARG A 240 -38.11 7.04 -30.36
C ARG A 240 -37.58 5.82 -29.61
N VAL A 241 -37.39 4.70 -30.30
CA VAL A 241 -36.92 3.45 -29.68
C VAL A 241 -35.45 3.55 -29.29
N ALA A 242 -34.61 4.17 -30.13
CA ALA A 242 -33.20 4.38 -29.83
C ALA A 242 -32.98 5.33 -28.64
N ILE A 243 -33.82 6.37 -28.54
CA ILE A 243 -33.82 7.36 -27.44
C ILE A 243 -34.10 6.68 -26.10
N SER A 244 -35.22 5.95 -25.99
CA SER A 244 -35.60 5.28 -24.73
C SER A 244 -34.55 4.27 -24.24
N SER A 245 -33.90 3.56 -25.17
CA SER A 245 -32.78 2.65 -24.87
C SER A 245 -31.55 3.40 -24.38
N LEU A 246 -31.22 4.55 -24.98
CA LEU A 246 -30.07 5.36 -24.58
C LEU A 246 -30.30 6.02 -23.22
N GLU A 247 -31.48 6.59 -22.98
CA GLU A 247 -31.88 7.14 -21.68
C GLU A 247 -31.77 6.09 -20.57
N SER A 248 -32.27 4.87 -20.81
CA SER A 248 -32.16 3.77 -19.85
C SER A 248 -30.71 3.41 -19.50
N LYS A 249 -29.80 3.41 -20.49
CA LYS A 249 -28.37 3.15 -20.26
C LYS A 249 -27.70 4.29 -19.47
N VAL A 250 -28.06 5.54 -19.76
CA VAL A 250 -27.53 6.71 -19.06
C VAL A 250 -28.03 6.77 -17.61
N VAL A 251 -29.30 6.47 -17.36
CA VAL A 251 -29.84 6.36 -15.99
C VAL A 251 -29.14 5.26 -15.20
N LYS A 252 -28.85 4.11 -15.80
CA LYS A 252 -28.08 3.04 -15.14
C LYS A 252 -26.63 3.43 -14.83
N LEU A 253 -26.00 4.28 -15.65
CA LEU A 253 -24.67 4.83 -15.37
C LEU A 253 -24.70 5.84 -14.21
N LEU A 254 -25.77 6.63 -14.08
CA LEU A 254 -25.96 7.57 -12.98
C LEU A 254 -26.22 6.83 -11.64
N ASP A 255 -26.91 5.70 -11.70
CA ASP A 255 -27.27 4.85 -10.56
C ASP A 255 -26.19 3.82 -10.20
N LEU A 256 -24.93 4.02 -10.61
CA LEU A 256 -23.84 3.10 -10.31
C LEU A 256 -23.67 2.94 -8.80
N GLN A 257 -24.22 1.82 -8.30
CA GLN A 257 -24.12 1.23 -6.96
C GLN A 257 -22.73 1.42 -6.32
N VAL A 258 -21.67 1.41 -7.13
CA VAL A 258 -20.27 1.68 -6.75
C VAL A 258 -20.10 2.97 -5.95
N VAL A 259 -20.79 4.07 -6.29
CA VAL A 259 -20.69 5.34 -5.54
C VAL A 259 -21.34 5.24 -4.18
N HIS A 260 -22.47 4.54 -4.09
CA HIS A 260 -23.16 4.31 -2.84
C HIS A 260 -22.32 3.43 -1.91
N ASP A 261 -21.74 2.36 -2.44
CA ASP A 261 -20.91 1.43 -1.69
C ASP A 261 -19.60 2.09 -1.23
N ILE A 262 -18.95 2.91 -2.07
CA ILE A 262 -17.76 3.69 -1.70
C ILE A 262 -18.10 4.75 -0.64
N LYS A 263 -19.25 5.44 -0.74
CA LYS A 263 -19.71 6.41 0.28
C LYS A 263 -19.98 5.72 1.61
N ASN A 264 -20.60 4.54 1.59
CA ASN A 264 -20.84 3.75 2.79
C ASN A 264 -19.52 3.26 3.40
N TRP A 265 -18.57 2.83 2.58
CA TRP A 265 -17.24 2.41 3.04
C TRP A 265 -16.39 3.56 3.61
N LEU A 266 -16.49 4.76 3.03
CA LEU A 266 -15.82 5.98 3.52
C LEU A 266 -16.52 6.65 4.70
N SER A 267 -17.73 6.21 5.05
CA SER A 267 -18.44 6.76 6.20
C SER A 267 -17.58 6.56 7.44
N ALA A 268 -17.52 7.59 8.29
CA ALA A 268 -16.81 7.49 9.56
C ALA A 268 -17.30 6.24 10.31
N PRO A 269 -16.38 5.45 10.92
CA PRO A 269 -16.80 4.32 11.74
C PRO A 269 -17.82 4.81 12.75
N ASP A 270 -18.93 4.09 12.88
CA ASP A 270 -19.98 4.50 13.81
C ASP A 270 -19.37 4.66 15.21
N PRO A 271 -19.39 5.88 15.79
CA PRO A 271 -18.81 6.12 17.11
C PRO A 271 -19.48 5.27 18.19
N SER A 272 -20.70 4.77 17.94
CA SER A 272 -21.40 3.83 18.82
C SER A 272 -20.63 2.52 19.00
N THR A 273 -20.00 1.98 17.95
CA THR A 273 -19.23 0.72 18.05
C THR A 273 -18.01 0.85 18.96
N SER A 274 -17.30 1.98 18.89
CA SER A 274 -16.18 2.26 19.80
C SER A 274 -16.69 2.52 21.22
N HIS A 275 -17.82 3.21 21.36
CA HIS A 275 -18.47 3.49 22.63
C HIS A 275 -18.92 2.20 23.34
N ASP A 276 -19.61 1.31 22.63
CA ASP A 276 -20.10 0.02 23.11
C ASP A 276 -18.97 -0.92 23.53
N ASN A 277 -17.86 -0.95 22.76
CA ASN A 277 -16.69 -1.74 23.12
C ASN A 277 -16.02 -1.21 24.39
N VAL A 278 -15.92 0.10 24.54
CA VAL A 278 -15.39 0.74 25.75
C VAL A 278 -16.32 0.47 26.94
N LEU A 279 -17.64 0.52 26.76
CA LEU A 279 -18.63 0.14 27.77
C LEU A 279 -18.52 -1.33 28.20
N LYS A 280 -18.28 -2.27 27.28
CA LYS A 280 -18.10 -3.70 27.60
C LYS A 280 -16.87 -3.97 28.47
N THR A 281 -15.82 -3.17 28.33
CA THR A 281 -14.59 -3.28 29.14
C THR A 281 -14.67 -2.56 30.48
N ARG A 282 -15.78 -1.89 30.78
CA ARG A 282 -15.96 -1.09 31.99
C ARG A 282 -16.21 -1.97 33.21
N HIS A 283 -15.51 -1.66 34.30
CA HIS A 283 -15.88 -2.16 35.63
C HIS A 283 -16.95 -1.26 36.28
N ARG A 284 -17.99 -1.87 36.86
CA ARG A 284 -19.11 -1.16 37.52
C ARG A 284 -18.59 -0.22 38.61
N GLY A 285 -18.98 1.06 38.57
CA GLY A 285 -18.55 2.11 39.51
C GLY A 285 -17.32 2.91 39.08
N THR A 286 -16.68 2.55 37.96
CA THR A 286 -15.62 3.38 37.37
C THR A 286 -16.22 4.71 36.91
N GLY A 287 -15.56 5.82 37.24
CA GLY A 287 -15.97 7.18 36.83
C GLY A 287 -16.90 7.92 37.79
N SER A 288 -17.53 7.24 38.76
CA SER A 288 -18.45 7.89 39.72
C SER A 288 -17.79 9.01 40.52
N TRP A 289 -16.55 8.80 40.99
CA TRP A 289 -15.78 9.82 41.71
C TRP A 289 -15.59 11.12 40.92
N PHE A 290 -15.60 11.04 39.57
CA PHE A 290 -15.47 12.19 38.68
C PHE A 290 -16.84 12.82 38.38
N LEU A 291 -17.85 12.01 38.06
CA LEU A 291 -19.20 12.48 37.73
C LEU A 291 -19.94 13.08 38.93
N GLU A 292 -19.64 12.61 40.13
CA GLU A 292 -20.18 13.13 41.40
C GLU A 292 -19.32 14.29 41.95
N SER A 293 -18.25 14.68 41.26
CA SER A 293 -17.38 15.76 41.71
C SER A 293 -18.03 17.14 41.52
N GLU A 294 -17.76 18.04 42.48
CA GLU A 294 -18.22 19.43 42.41
C GLU A 294 -17.62 20.17 41.20
N ALA A 295 -16.38 19.86 40.83
CA ALA A 295 -15.71 20.41 39.65
C ALA A 295 -16.46 20.09 38.35
N PHE A 296 -16.94 18.85 38.21
CA PHE A 296 -17.73 18.43 37.06
C PHE A 296 -19.13 19.04 37.07
N ALA A 297 -19.80 19.08 38.24
CA ALA A 297 -21.12 19.71 38.38
C ALA A 297 -21.12 21.21 38.05
N ASN A 298 -20.07 21.92 38.49
CA ASN A 298 -19.89 23.35 38.23
C ASN A 298 -19.58 23.61 36.74
N TRP A 299 -18.79 22.76 36.11
CA TRP A 299 -18.54 22.86 34.67
C TRP A 299 -19.81 22.63 33.84
N LYS A 300 -20.57 21.57 34.14
CA LYS A 300 -21.79 21.20 33.40
C LYS A 300 -22.85 22.32 33.40
N THR A 301 -22.88 23.14 34.45
CA THR A 301 -23.83 24.25 34.60
C THR A 301 -23.29 25.59 34.10
N SER A 302 -21.99 25.68 33.76
CA SER A 302 -21.34 26.90 33.30
C SER A 302 -21.40 27.05 31.79
N ASN A 303 -21.97 28.16 31.31
CA ASN A 303 -22.10 28.44 29.88
C ASN A 303 -20.73 28.75 29.24
N ASN A 304 -20.47 28.24 28.03
CA ASN A 304 -19.20 28.41 27.28
C ASN A 304 -17.93 27.99 28.05
N SER A 305 -17.99 26.92 28.85
CA SER A 305 -16.85 26.43 29.63
C SER A 305 -16.20 25.19 28.99
N VAL A 306 -14.86 25.08 29.09
CA VAL A 306 -14.08 23.93 28.62
C VAL A 306 -13.52 23.17 29.83
N PHE A 307 -13.74 21.86 29.88
CA PHE A 307 -13.18 20.99 30.91
C PHE A 307 -12.14 20.05 30.31
N TRP A 308 -10.92 20.09 30.85
CA TRP A 308 -9.81 19.32 30.32
C TRP A 308 -9.44 18.16 31.24
N ILE A 309 -9.57 16.92 30.74
CA ILE A 309 -9.13 15.71 31.45
C ILE A 309 -7.83 15.22 30.80
N TYR A 310 -6.73 15.25 31.55
CA TYR A 310 -5.42 14.79 31.08
C TYR A 310 -4.93 13.58 31.87
N GLY A 311 -4.06 12.78 31.26
CA GLY A 311 -3.49 11.58 31.85
C GLY A 311 -2.68 10.80 30.82
N SER A 312 -1.86 9.86 31.25
CA SER A 312 -1.06 9.01 30.37
C SER A 312 -1.93 8.19 29.39
N PRO A 313 -1.40 7.77 28.23
CA PRO A 313 -2.07 6.80 27.38
C PRO A 313 -2.49 5.55 28.19
N GLY A 314 -3.72 5.05 27.98
CA GLY A 314 -4.26 3.92 28.74
C GLY A 314 -4.87 4.26 30.11
N SER A 315 -4.84 5.51 30.56
CA SER A 315 -5.38 5.93 31.87
C SER A 315 -6.92 5.96 31.98
N GLY A 316 -7.66 5.37 31.02
CA GLY A 316 -9.12 5.28 31.07
C GLY A 316 -9.91 6.54 30.72
N LYS A 317 -9.30 7.60 30.15
CA LYS A 317 -9.99 8.85 29.76
C LYS A 317 -11.20 8.63 28.83
N SER A 318 -11.07 7.73 27.86
CA SER A 318 -12.15 7.40 26.93
C SER A 318 -13.30 6.65 27.61
N VAL A 319 -13.01 5.84 28.65
CA VAL A 319 -14.01 5.17 29.48
C VAL A 319 -14.80 6.20 30.28
N LEU A 320 -14.12 7.18 30.88
CA LEU A 320 -14.74 8.28 31.62
C LEU A 320 -15.69 9.11 30.73
N TRP A 321 -15.33 9.31 29.45
CA TRP A 321 -16.17 10.06 28.51
C TRP A 321 -17.39 9.26 28.02
N CYS A 322 -17.32 7.93 28.02
CA CYS A 322 -18.50 7.12 27.67
C CYS A 322 -19.61 7.24 28.72
N ASP A 323 -19.27 7.40 29.99
CA ASP A 323 -20.27 7.59 31.05
C ASP A 323 -20.99 8.95 30.99
N PHE A 324 -20.53 9.89 30.15
CA PHE A 324 -21.16 11.20 29.95
C PHE A 324 -22.37 11.16 28.99
N LEU A 325 -22.37 10.23 28.03
CA LEU A 325 -23.35 10.19 26.93
C LEU A 325 -24.63 9.40 27.26
N HIS A 326 -24.74 8.86 28.48
CA HIS A 326 -25.92 8.22 29.05
C HIS A 326 -26.56 9.08 30.14
#